data_AF-A0A820I1U0-F1
#
_entry.id   AF-A0A820I1U0-F1
#
_cell.length_a   1.000
_cell.length_b   1.000
_cell.length_c   1.000
_cell.angle_alpha   90.00
_cell.angle_beta   90.00
_cell.angle_gamma   90.00
#
_symmetry.space_group_name_H-M   'P 1'
#
loop_
_entity.id
_entity.type
_entity.pdbx_description
1 polymer ?
#
loop_
_entity_poly.entity_id
_entity_poly.type
_entity_poly.pdbx_seq_one_letter_code
_entity_poly.pdbx_strand_id
1 'polypeptide(L)'
;LFSALNVTLSCGNIRSTSNFHSVASVVYILNRLADDALKKISFTWRLPEKPDELPDADDSGPKDDDNEIDANKIDEEMFNRDTDADEYEEDEAILNMEALTKLDATEWKLEVERILPQLKVTFKAENKDWRARQEQRLTYKSQIATSLKDAEQMLTRFHTDIAKSLEKITTREQYINSQLNDHVHEFHQQQDLLAQAKQHYRHISSGITEKSQQLTQITAELSQIKEEMEETGQNVTDGGPLVKIKKAIEELNRDIIRVDVRIAVLEHTLMQSKVREKEEANDEKADYLLNELEFD
;
A
#
# COMPACT_ATOMS: atom_id res chain seq x y z
N LEU A 1 19.17 -21.38 5.23
CA LEU A 1 19.15 -21.06 3.78
C LEU A 1 20.35 -21.79 3.19
N PHE A 2 20.30 -22.94 2.54
CA PHE A 2 19.31 -23.51 1.62
C PHE A 2 19.06 -24.99 1.94
N SER A 3 17.80 -25.36 2.10
CA SER A 3 17.34 -26.75 2.20
C SER A 3 17.17 -27.29 0.80
N ALA A 4 17.93 -28.33 0.45
CA ALA A 4 17.70 -29.08 -0.78
C ALA A 4 16.37 -29.85 -0.63
N LEU A 5 15.32 -29.33 -1.26
CA LEU A 5 14.05 -30.02 -1.44
C LEU A 5 14.28 -31.30 -2.27
N ASN A 6 14.14 -32.47 -1.66
CA ASN A 6 13.91 -33.70 -2.41
C ASN A 6 12.40 -33.91 -2.58
N VAL A 7 11.94 -33.61 -3.79
CA VAL A 7 10.59 -33.89 -4.30
C VAL A 7 10.50 -35.36 -4.64
N THR A 8 9.60 -36.11 -4.00
CA THR A 8 9.26 -37.49 -4.37
C THR A 8 8.09 -37.47 -5.35
N LEU A 9 8.36 -37.75 -6.63
CA LEU A 9 7.34 -37.98 -7.65
C LEU A 9 7.07 -39.49 -7.76
N SER A 10 5.90 -39.90 -7.27
CA SER A 10 5.31 -41.21 -7.55
C SER A 10 4.77 -41.20 -8.98
N CYS A 11 5.30 -42.04 -9.86
CA CYS A 11 4.62 -42.44 -11.08
C CYS A 11 4.87 -43.92 -11.34
N GLY A 12 3.77 -44.66 -11.51
CA GLY A 12 3.78 -46.10 -11.72
C GLY A 12 4.42 -46.53 -13.03
N ASN A 13 4.87 -47.79 -13.03
CA ASN A 13 5.25 -48.59 -14.19
C ASN A 13 6.32 -48.01 -15.13
N ILE A 14 7.58 -48.00 -14.70
CA ILE A 14 8.72 -48.18 -15.62
C ILE A 14 9.74 -49.12 -14.97
N ARG A 15 9.76 -50.39 -15.42
CA ARG A 15 10.92 -51.26 -15.24
C ARG A 15 11.97 -50.82 -16.26
N SER A 16 13.09 -50.26 -15.80
CA SER A 16 14.32 -50.23 -16.59
C SER A 16 15.45 -50.81 -15.76
N THR A 17 15.91 -51.97 -16.19
CA THR A 17 17.13 -52.63 -15.76
C THR A 17 18.30 -51.96 -16.47
N SER A 18 19.00 -51.05 -15.79
CA SER A 18 20.35 -50.65 -16.21
C SER A 18 21.09 -50.03 -15.04
N ASN A 19 22.25 -50.58 -14.73
CA ASN A 19 23.15 -50.13 -13.67
C ASN A 19 23.45 -48.63 -13.78
N PHE A 20 22.94 -47.85 -12.83
CA PHE A 20 23.25 -46.43 -12.72
C PHE A 20 24.71 -46.24 -12.28
N HIS A 21 25.59 -46.13 -13.27
CA HIS A 21 26.89 -45.51 -13.07
C HIS A 21 26.69 -43.99 -13.11
N SER A 22 27.13 -43.34 -12.04
CA SER A 22 27.19 -41.89 -11.81
C SER A 22 25.86 -41.14 -11.52
N VAL A 23 25.99 -40.17 -10.61
CA VAL A 23 24.97 -39.19 -10.18
C VAL A 23 24.33 -38.46 -11.37
N ALA A 24 25.06 -38.34 -12.49
CA ALA A 24 24.56 -37.69 -13.71
C ALA A 24 23.36 -38.41 -14.31
N SER A 25 23.31 -39.74 -14.22
CA SER A 25 22.22 -40.54 -14.78
C SER A 25 20.90 -40.36 -14.01
N VAL A 26 20.97 -40.11 -12.70
CA VAL A 26 19.79 -39.80 -11.86
C VAL A 26 19.28 -38.39 -12.14
N VAL A 27 20.20 -37.43 -12.27
CA VAL A 27 19.87 -36.04 -12.64
C VAL A 27 19.23 -35.98 -14.03
N TYR A 28 19.74 -36.75 -14.98
CA TYR A 28 19.18 -36.84 -16.33
C TYR A 28 17.73 -37.33 -16.33
N ILE A 29 17.42 -38.37 -15.55
CA ILE A 29 16.05 -38.90 -15.43
C ILE A 29 15.12 -37.90 -14.75
N LEU A 30 15.57 -37.24 -13.69
CA LEU A 30 14.78 -36.22 -12.99
C LEU A 30 14.49 -35.02 -13.89
N ASN A 31 15.48 -34.57 -14.68
CA ASN A 31 15.31 -33.45 -15.60
C ASN A 31 14.32 -33.81 -16.72
N ARG A 32 14.41 -35.02 -17.28
CA ARG A 32 13.48 -35.47 -18.33
C ARG A 32 12.04 -35.62 -17.81
N LEU A 33 11.89 -36.08 -16.56
CA LEU A 33 10.58 -36.18 -15.91
C LEU A 33 9.98 -34.80 -15.63
N ALA A 34 10.82 -33.84 -15.24
CA ALA A 34 10.41 -32.45 -15.06
C ALA A 34 9.96 -31.83 -16.39
N ASP A 35 10.72 -32.03 -17.47
CA ASP A 35 10.36 -31.54 -18.82
C ASP A 35 9.02 -32.12 -19.31
N ASP A 36 8.78 -33.42 -19.10
CA ASP A 36 7.53 -34.05 -19.51
C ASP A 36 6.34 -33.60 -18.63
N ALA A 37 6.57 -33.29 -17.35
CA ALA A 37 5.57 -32.66 -16.49
C ALA A 37 5.25 -31.22 -16.94
N LEU A 38 6.28 -30.43 -17.27
CA LEU A 38 6.14 -29.05 -17.74
C LEU A 38 5.39 -28.98 -19.09
N LYS A 39 5.63 -29.95 -19.99
CA LYS A 39 4.86 -30.09 -21.24
C LYS A 39 3.38 -30.38 -20.99
N LYS A 40 3.04 -31.25 -20.02
CA LYS A 40 1.63 -31.52 -19.67
C LYS A 40 0.93 -30.31 -19.07
N ILE A 41 1.65 -29.45 -18.38
CA ILE A 41 1.12 -28.23 -17.74
C ILE A 41 1.09 -27.05 -18.74
N SER A 42 1.56 -27.24 -19.99
CA SER A 42 1.75 -26.15 -20.98
C SER A 42 2.49 -24.95 -20.39
N PHE A 43 3.50 -25.23 -19.57
CA PHE A 43 4.23 -24.20 -18.86
C PHE A 43 5.13 -23.42 -19.83
N THR A 44 4.95 -22.11 -19.90
CA THR A 44 5.84 -21.20 -20.61
C THR A 44 6.78 -20.54 -19.61
N TRP A 45 8.09 -20.70 -19.82
CA TRP A 45 9.11 -19.97 -19.06
C TRP A 45 8.86 -18.47 -19.22
N ARG A 46 8.51 -17.81 -18.12
CA ARG A 46 8.41 -16.34 -18.10
C ARG A 46 9.81 -15.77 -17.97
N LEU A 47 10.13 -14.79 -18.81
CA LEU A 47 11.36 -14.01 -18.69
C LEU A 47 11.37 -13.36 -17.29
N PRO A 48 12.43 -13.55 -16.48
CA PRO A 48 12.52 -12.95 -15.15
C PRO A 48 12.39 -11.42 -15.27
N GLU A 49 11.42 -10.84 -14.57
CA GLU A 49 11.23 -9.39 -14.54
C GLU A 49 12.33 -8.80 -13.65
N LYS A 50 13.26 -8.06 -14.26
CA LYS A 50 14.34 -7.36 -13.53
C LYS A 50 13.66 -6.36 -12.60
N PRO A 51 13.93 -6.37 -11.28
CA PRO A 51 13.42 -5.34 -10.38
C PRO A 51 13.87 -3.97 -10.88
N ASP A 52 12.95 -3.00 -10.91
CA ASP A 52 13.25 -1.62 -11.32
C ASP A 52 14.47 -1.11 -10.55
N GLU A 53 15.52 -0.78 -11.30
CA GLU A 53 16.75 -0.20 -10.76
C GLU A 53 16.41 1.17 -10.17
N LEU A 54 16.57 1.29 -8.84
CA LEU A 54 16.67 2.57 -8.17
C LEU A 54 17.78 3.40 -8.83
N PRO A 55 17.57 4.70 -9.06
CA PRO A 55 18.55 5.53 -9.75
C PRO A 55 19.80 5.70 -8.88
N ASP A 56 20.92 5.26 -9.46
CA ASP A 56 22.30 5.66 -9.24
C ASP A 56 22.79 5.87 -7.79
N ALA A 57 23.54 4.88 -7.31
CA ALA A 57 24.65 5.12 -6.39
C ALA A 57 25.80 4.14 -6.67
N ASP A 58 26.88 4.71 -7.21
CA ASP A 58 28.27 4.23 -7.18
C ASP A 58 28.66 3.07 -8.13
N ASP A 59 28.91 3.47 -9.38
CA ASP A 59 29.83 2.81 -10.31
C ASP A 59 31.28 3.05 -9.86
N SER A 60 31.83 2.10 -9.09
CA SER A 60 33.28 1.91 -8.98
C SER A 60 33.64 0.51 -8.46
N GLY A 61 33.63 -0.47 -9.36
CA GLY A 61 34.21 -1.82 -9.13
C GLY A 61 35.06 -2.26 -10.32
N PRO A 62 36.22 -2.90 -10.12
CA PRO A 62 37.26 -3.01 -11.14
C PRO A 62 36.84 -3.95 -12.29
N LYS A 63 37.08 -3.48 -13.52
CA LYS A 63 37.15 -4.32 -14.72
C LYS A 63 38.39 -5.19 -14.64
N ASP A 64 38.22 -6.47 -14.33
CA ASP A 64 39.27 -7.48 -14.46
C ASP A 64 38.87 -8.57 -15.46
N ASP A 65 39.67 -8.60 -16.52
CA ASP A 65 40.08 -9.69 -17.41
C ASP A 65 39.04 -10.51 -18.19
N ASP A 66 39.00 -10.14 -19.47
CA ASP A 66 38.70 -10.97 -20.64
C ASP A 66 39.45 -12.31 -20.59
N ASN A 67 38.73 -13.38 -20.29
CA ASN A 67 39.08 -14.76 -20.69
C ASN A 67 37.77 -15.52 -20.94
N GLU A 68 37.09 -15.19 -22.04
CA GLU A 68 36.04 -16.06 -22.59
C GLU A 68 36.70 -17.32 -23.16
N ILE A 69 36.51 -18.43 -22.45
CA ILE A 69 36.84 -19.77 -22.92
C ILE A 69 35.77 -20.17 -23.95
N ASP A 70 36.13 -20.21 -25.23
CA ASP A 70 35.25 -20.66 -26.31
C ASP A 70 34.93 -22.15 -26.13
N ALA A 71 33.70 -22.44 -25.70
CA ALA A 71 33.21 -23.77 -25.40
C ALA A 71 33.27 -24.73 -26.59
N ASN A 72 33.32 -24.23 -27.83
CA ASN A 72 33.43 -25.06 -29.02
C ASN A 72 34.82 -25.70 -29.19
N LYS A 73 35.86 -25.16 -28.55
CA LYS A 73 37.25 -25.65 -28.69
C LYS A 73 37.58 -26.80 -27.74
N ILE A 74 36.80 -26.97 -26.68
CA ILE A 74 36.97 -28.03 -25.67
C ILE A 74 36.39 -29.37 -26.17
N ASP A 75 35.33 -29.34 -26.97
CA ASP A 75 34.72 -30.56 -27.52
C ASP A 75 35.58 -31.24 -28.61
N GLU A 76 36.34 -30.47 -29.40
CA GLU A 76 37.25 -31.04 -30.41
C GLU A 76 38.49 -31.71 -29.80
N GLU A 77 39.01 -31.21 -28.67
CA GLU A 77 40.17 -31.82 -28.01
C GLU A 77 39.83 -33.08 -27.19
N MET A 78 38.58 -33.26 -26.75
CA MET A 78 38.16 -34.49 -26.07
C MET A 78 37.92 -35.67 -27.02
N PHE A 79 37.63 -35.43 -28.30
CA PHE A 79 37.32 -36.50 -29.25
C PHE A 79 38.57 -37.15 -29.88
N ASN A 80 39.73 -36.47 -29.82
CA ASN A 80 40.98 -36.93 -30.45
C ASN A 80 41.92 -37.70 -29.51
N ARG A 81 41.51 -38.00 -28.27
CA ARG A 81 42.41 -38.58 -27.25
C ARG A 81 42.33 -40.09 -27.06
N ASP A 82 41.37 -40.78 -27.66
CA ASP A 82 41.17 -42.23 -27.46
C ASP A 82 41.05 -43.01 -28.77
N THR A 83 42.05 -42.91 -29.65
CA THR A 83 42.20 -43.87 -30.77
C THR A 83 43.65 -44.28 -30.99
N ASP A 84 44.36 -44.58 -29.90
CA ASP A 84 45.54 -45.45 -29.97
C ASP A 84 45.02 -46.89 -30.06
N ALA A 85 44.80 -47.34 -31.30
CA ALA A 85 44.53 -48.71 -31.63
C ALA A 85 45.82 -49.51 -31.41
N ASP A 86 45.93 -50.17 -30.25
CA ASP A 86 46.97 -51.16 -29.99
C ASP A 86 46.86 -52.30 -31.01
N GLU A 87 47.79 -52.30 -31.97
CA GLU A 87 48.01 -53.32 -32.98
C GLU A 87 48.58 -54.57 -32.28
N TYR A 88 47.71 -55.53 -31.95
CA TYR A 88 48.15 -56.86 -31.50
C TYR A 88 48.64 -57.65 -32.73
N GLU A 89 49.95 -57.66 -32.96
CA GLU A 89 50.60 -58.65 -33.83
C GLU A 89 50.36 -60.05 -33.24
N GLU A 90 49.49 -60.81 -33.88
CA GLU A 90 49.22 -62.20 -33.58
C GLU A 90 50.40 -63.04 -34.09
N ASP A 91 51.41 -63.24 -33.25
CA ASP A 91 52.52 -64.17 -33.52
C ASP A 91 51.97 -65.60 -33.64
N GLU A 92 51.58 -65.99 -34.86
CA GLU A 92 51.36 -67.39 -35.25
C GLU A 92 52.71 -68.14 -35.17
N ALA A 93 53.06 -68.59 -33.97
CA ALA A 93 54.07 -69.62 -33.78
C ALA A 93 53.53 -70.93 -34.35
N ILE A 94 53.68 -71.12 -35.66
CA ILE A 94 53.51 -72.39 -36.36
C ILE A 94 54.37 -73.41 -35.61
N LEU A 95 53.70 -74.27 -34.84
CA LEU A 95 54.29 -75.37 -34.10
C LEU A 95 54.90 -76.32 -35.11
N ASN A 96 56.19 -76.14 -35.41
CA ASN A 96 56.92 -76.92 -36.39
C ASN A 96 56.98 -78.39 -35.91
N MET A 97 56.05 -79.20 -36.38
CA MET A 97 55.87 -80.58 -35.96
C MET A 97 57.06 -81.48 -36.36
N GLU A 98 57.89 -81.05 -37.33
CA GLU A 98 59.16 -81.71 -37.66
C GLU A 98 60.26 -81.48 -36.61
N ALA A 99 60.24 -80.35 -35.87
CA ALA A 99 61.20 -80.07 -34.81
C ALA A 99 60.98 -80.95 -33.56
N LEU A 100 59.75 -81.41 -33.34
CA LEU A 100 59.40 -82.34 -32.25
C LEU A 100 59.94 -83.77 -32.48
N THR A 101 60.18 -84.17 -33.73
CA THR A 101 60.62 -85.54 -34.06
C THR A 101 62.13 -85.77 -33.96
N LYS A 102 62.92 -84.69 -33.83
CA LYS A 102 64.38 -84.72 -33.64
C LYS A 102 64.81 -84.24 -32.25
N LEU A 103 63.88 -84.21 -31.29
CA LEU A 103 64.16 -83.70 -29.96
C LEU A 103 64.82 -84.81 -29.12
N ASP A 104 66.11 -84.64 -28.82
CA ASP A 104 66.83 -85.56 -27.96
C ASP A 104 66.24 -85.51 -26.53
N ALA A 105 66.06 -86.66 -25.91
CA ALA A 105 65.42 -86.77 -24.58
C ALA A 105 66.21 -86.01 -23.51
N THR A 106 67.52 -85.84 -23.73
CA THR A 106 68.39 -85.07 -22.83
C THR A 106 68.18 -83.56 -22.98
N GLU A 107 67.99 -83.07 -24.20
CA GLU A 107 67.75 -81.66 -24.51
C GLU A 107 66.37 -81.21 -24.00
N TRP A 108 65.33 -82.05 -24.16
CA TRP A 108 64.01 -81.78 -23.58
C TRP A 108 64.05 -81.75 -22.05
N LYS A 109 64.81 -82.64 -21.42
CA LYS A 109 64.96 -82.65 -19.96
C LYS A 109 65.67 -81.40 -19.45
N LEU A 110 66.72 -80.94 -20.14
CA LEU A 110 67.41 -79.70 -19.82
C LEU A 110 66.48 -78.48 -19.98
N GLU A 111 65.63 -78.49 -21.00
CA GLU A 111 64.65 -77.42 -21.24
C GLU A 111 63.53 -77.42 -20.17
N VAL A 112 63.06 -78.61 -19.77
CA VAL A 112 62.14 -78.75 -18.63
C VAL A 112 62.79 -78.26 -17.34
N GLU A 113 64.06 -78.60 -17.08
CA GLU A 113 64.82 -78.11 -15.92
C GLU A 113 65.08 -76.59 -15.98
N ARG A 114 65.20 -76.02 -17.19
CA ARG A 114 65.32 -74.57 -17.42
C ARG A 114 64.01 -73.82 -17.18
N ILE A 115 62.88 -74.40 -17.59
CA ILE A 115 61.54 -73.78 -17.47
C ILE A 115 60.92 -74.08 -16.09
N LEU A 116 61.30 -75.16 -15.41
CA LEU A 116 60.80 -75.53 -14.07
C LEU A 116 60.81 -74.36 -13.05
N PRO A 117 61.89 -73.56 -12.94
CA PRO A 117 61.95 -72.41 -12.05
C PRO A 117 61.02 -71.27 -12.50
N GLN A 118 60.74 -71.15 -13.80
CA GLN A 118 59.83 -70.14 -14.35
C GLN A 118 58.35 -70.56 -14.18
N LEU A 119 58.07 -71.86 -14.23
CA LEU A 119 56.78 -72.48 -13.93
C LEU A 119 56.50 -72.59 -12.44
N LYS A 120 57.54 -72.49 -11.60
CA LYS A 120 57.40 -72.36 -10.15
C LYS A 120 56.82 -70.97 -9.85
N VAL A 121 55.52 -70.84 -10.11
CA VAL A 121 54.70 -69.71 -9.69
C VAL A 121 54.70 -69.71 -8.17
N THR A 122 55.69 -69.04 -7.59
CA THR A 122 55.65 -68.70 -6.17
C THR A 122 54.49 -67.73 -6.02
N PHE A 123 53.35 -68.20 -5.53
CA PHE A 123 52.30 -67.36 -4.99
C PHE A 123 52.92 -66.59 -3.82
N LYS A 124 53.57 -65.45 -4.10
CA LYS A 124 53.73 -64.41 -3.09
C LYS A 124 52.31 -64.07 -2.70
N ALA A 125 51.98 -64.26 -1.42
CA ALA A 125 50.71 -63.90 -0.82
C ALA A 125 50.51 -62.36 -0.78
N GLU A 126 50.83 -61.67 -1.87
CA GLU A 126 50.43 -60.29 -2.10
C GLU A 126 48.94 -60.32 -2.41
N ASN A 127 48.12 -59.84 -1.46
CA ASN A 127 46.80 -59.14 -1.53
C ASN A 127 45.97 -59.12 -2.85
N LYS A 128 46.10 -60.15 -3.67
CA LYS A 128 45.39 -60.47 -4.91
C LYS A 128 44.52 -61.71 -4.70
N ASP A 129 44.34 -62.16 -3.44
CA ASP A 129 43.30 -63.13 -3.15
C ASP A 129 41.95 -62.43 -3.29
N TRP A 130 41.33 -62.65 -4.45
CA TRP A 130 39.99 -62.15 -4.75
C TRP A 130 38.98 -62.60 -3.69
N ARG A 131 39.26 -63.67 -2.95
CA ARG A 131 38.44 -64.10 -1.80
C ARG A 131 38.49 -63.11 -0.64
N ALA A 132 39.67 -62.60 -0.29
CA ALA A 132 39.81 -61.56 0.73
C ALA A 132 39.12 -60.25 0.30
N ARG A 133 39.20 -59.87 -0.97
CA ARG A 133 38.46 -58.72 -1.53
C ARG A 133 36.95 -58.94 -1.55
N GLN A 134 36.51 -60.18 -1.81
CA GLN A 134 35.10 -60.56 -1.78
C GLN A 134 34.55 -60.51 -0.34
N GLU A 135 35.30 -61.01 0.63
CA GLU A 135 34.95 -60.93 2.05
C GLU A 135 34.91 -59.47 2.53
N GLN A 136 35.89 -58.64 2.15
CA GLN A 136 35.85 -57.19 2.39
C GLN A 136 34.61 -56.53 1.78
N ARG A 137 34.23 -56.90 0.55
CA ARG A 137 33.01 -56.37 -0.10
C ARG A 137 31.75 -56.73 0.67
N LEU A 138 31.65 -57.97 1.16
CA LEU A 138 30.51 -58.41 1.98
C LEU A 138 30.45 -57.66 3.31
N THR A 139 31.61 -57.43 3.95
CA THR A 139 31.72 -56.63 5.16
C THR A 139 31.32 -55.17 4.94
N TYR A 140 31.77 -54.52 3.87
CA TYR A 140 31.32 -53.17 3.53
C TYR A 140 29.82 -53.13 3.23
N LYS A 141 29.29 -54.13 2.51
CA LYS A 141 27.85 -54.24 2.25
C LYS A 141 27.05 -54.31 3.56
N SER A 142 27.49 -55.11 4.54
CA SER A 142 26.80 -55.18 5.83
C SER A 142 26.94 -53.87 6.61
N GLN A 143 28.13 -53.25 6.60
CA GLN A 143 28.36 -51.96 7.28
C GLN A 143 27.51 -50.83 6.68
N ILE A 144 27.40 -50.77 5.35
CA ILE A 144 26.54 -49.81 4.65
C ILE A 144 25.07 -50.09 4.97
N ALA A 145 24.65 -51.35 5.02
CA ALA A 145 23.27 -51.69 5.38
C ALA A 145 22.93 -51.27 6.82
N THR A 146 23.87 -51.44 7.77
CA THR A 146 23.69 -50.99 9.15
C THR A 146 23.67 -49.46 9.24
N SER A 147 24.58 -48.75 8.59
CA SER A 147 24.61 -47.29 8.64
C SER A 147 23.40 -46.65 7.94
N LEU A 148 22.92 -47.25 6.85
CA LEU A 148 21.68 -46.85 6.19
C LEU A 148 20.49 -47.02 7.13
N LYS A 149 20.39 -48.17 7.80
CA LYS A 149 19.31 -48.43 8.76
C LYS A 149 19.35 -47.44 9.94
N ASP A 150 20.53 -47.06 10.40
CA ASP A 150 20.69 -46.06 11.47
C ASP A 150 20.29 -44.66 10.97
N ALA A 151 20.67 -44.30 9.74
CA ALA A 151 20.26 -43.04 9.11
C ALA A 151 18.74 -42.96 8.89
N GLU A 152 18.11 -44.05 8.43
CA GLU A 152 16.65 -44.15 8.29
C GLU A 152 15.94 -43.98 9.64
N GLN A 153 16.46 -44.60 10.70
CA GLN A 153 15.92 -44.43 12.05
C GLN A 153 16.07 -42.99 12.55
N MET A 154 17.23 -42.37 12.36
CA MET A 154 17.45 -40.97 12.74
C MET A 154 16.52 -40.02 11.98
N LEU A 155 16.38 -40.22 10.66
CA LEU A 155 15.47 -39.43 9.83
C LEU A 155 14.01 -39.61 10.25
N THR A 156 13.60 -40.85 10.56
CA THR A 156 12.24 -41.13 11.06
C THR A 156 11.99 -40.43 12.40
N ARG A 157 12.96 -40.47 13.32
CA ARG A 157 12.86 -39.75 14.60
C ARG A 157 12.72 -38.26 14.38
N PHE A 158 13.60 -37.64 13.57
CA PHE A 158 13.49 -36.23 13.24
C PHE A 158 12.16 -35.87 12.59
N HIS A 159 11.67 -36.69 11.67
CA HIS A 159 10.36 -36.49 11.07
C HIS A 159 9.25 -36.47 12.12
N THR A 160 9.25 -37.44 13.05
CA THR A 160 8.24 -37.48 14.13
C THR A 160 8.38 -36.32 15.11
N ASP A 161 9.59 -35.87 15.42
CA ASP A 161 9.82 -34.77 16.34
C ASP A 161 9.42 -33.42 15.71
N ILE A 162 9.75 -33.22 14.43
CA ILE A 162 9.29 -32.06 13.66
C ILE A 162 7.76 -32.06 13.58
N ALA A 163 7.13 -33.19 13.25
CA ALA A 163 5.68 -33.30 13.17
C ALA A 163 5.00 -32.93 14.50
N LYS A 164 5.51 -33.45 15.63
CA LYS A 164 5.02 -33.09 16.97
C LYS A 164 5.25 -31.62 17.29
N SER A 165 6.39 -31.05 16.90
CA SER A 165 6.67 -29.63 17.13
C SER A 165 5.72 -28.73 16.33
N LEU A 166 5.40 -29.11 15.08
CA LEU A 166 4.48 -28.38 14.22
C LEU A 166 3.06 -28.44 14.79
N GLU A 167 2.60 -29.62 15.22
CA GLU A 167 1.30 -29.76 15.88
C GLU A 167 1.19 -28.91 17.16
N LYS A 168 2.26 -28.85 17.96
CA LYS A 168 2.34 -27.95 19.13
C LYS A 168 2.28 -26.47 18.73
N ILE A 169 2.96 -26.07 17.67
CA ILE A 169 2.91 -24.70 17.15
C ILE A 169 1.49 -24.39 16.68
N THR A 170 0.86 -25.27 15.87
CA THR A 170 -0.50 -25.06 15.36
C THR A 170 -1.53 -24.97 16.47
N THR A 171 -1.46 -25.84 17.49
CA THR A 171 -2.37 -25.75 18.65
C THR A 171 -2.15 -24.48 19.46
N ARG A 172 -0.89 -24.03 19.59
CA ARG A 172 -0.57 -22.76 20.25
C ARG A 172 -1.06 -21.55 19.46
N GLU A 173 -0.93 -21.57 18.14
CA GLU A 173 -1.44 -20.54 17.23
C GLU A 173 -2.97 -20.47 17.30
N GLN A 174 -3.66 -21.61 17.22
CA GLN A 174 -5.12 -21.67 17.37
C GLN A 174 -5.56 -21.10 18.73
N TYR A 175 -4.85 -21.43 19.80
CA TYR A 175 -5.12 -20.89 21.13
C TYR A 175 -4.92 -19.37 21.17
N ILE A 176 -3.79 -18.86 20.69
CA ILE A 176 -3.50 -17.42 20.65
C ILE A 176 -4.53 -16.68 19.79
N ASN A 177 -4.86 -17.21 18.62
CA ASN A 177 -5.85 -16.63 17.72
C ASN A 177 -7.24 -16.58 18.37
N SER A 178 -7.64 -17.63 19.10
CA SER A 178 -8.91 -17.62 19.83
C SER A 178 -8.95 -16.52 20.90
N GLN A 179 -7.87 -16.37 21.67
CA GLN A 179 -7.76 -15.32 22.68
C GLN A 179 -7.72 -13.92 22.06
N LEU A 180 -6.99 -13.74 20.97
CA LEU A 180 -6.84 -12.45 20.31
C LEU A 180 -8.14 -12.01 19.62
N ASN A 181 -8.88 -12.94 19.01
CA ASN A 181 -10.15 -12.63 18.35
C ASN A 181 -11.16 -12.00 19.31
N ASP A 182 -11.23 -12.48 20.56
CA ASP A 182 -12.12 -11.89 21.57
C ASP A 182 -11.73 -10.45 21.89
N HIS A 183 -10.42 -10.18 22.09
CA HIS A 183 -9.93 -8.82 22.36
C HIS A 183 -10.10 -7.89 21.15
N VAL A 184 -9.92 -8.40 19.93
CA VAL A 184 -10.15 -7.64 18.69
C VAL A 184 -11.63 -7.31 18.56
N HIS A 185 -12.53 -8.25 18.87
CA HIS A 185 -13.96 -8.01 18.85
C HIS A 185 -14.37 -6.95 19.88
N GLU A 186 -13.87 -7.04 21.11
CA GLU A 186 -14.10 -6.03 22.15
C GLU A 186 -13.56 -4.66 21.72
N PHE A 187 -12.36 -4.59 21.14
CA PHE A 187 -11.79 -3.35 20.63
C PHE A 187 -12.69 -2.71 19.56
N HIS A 188 -13.20 -3.49 18.61
CA HIS A 188 -14.14 -3.01 17.60
C HIS A 188 -15.45 -2.52 18.24
N GLN A 189 -15.98 -3.25 19.22
CA GLN A 189 -17.18 -2.82 19.95
C GLN A 189 -16.96 -1.48 20.66
N GLN A 190 -15.83 -1.30 21.35
CA GLN A 190 -15.49 -0.04 22.02
C GLN A 190 -15.27 1.10 21.01
N GLN A 191 -14.67 0.80 19.84
CA GLN A 191 -14.49 1.76 18.77
C GLN A 191 -15.83 2.24 18.20
N ASP A 192 -16.79 1.34 18.00
CA ASP A 192 -18.14 1.67 17.54
C ASP A 192 -18.90 2.49 18.58
N LEU A 193 -18.83 2.13 19.87
CA LEU A 193 -19.42 2.91 20.96
C LEU A 193 -18.84 4.32 21.03
N LEU A 194 -17.53 4.45 20.87
CA LEU A 194 -16.85 5.75 20.82
C LEU A 194 -17.26 6.56 19.59
N ALA A 195 -17.40 5.93 18.42
CA ALA A 195 -17.88 6.59 17.21
C ALA A 195 -19.32 7.12 17.39
N GLN A 196 -20.20 6.30 17.97
CA GLN A 196 -21.58 6.70 18.31
C GLN A 196 -21.58 7.87 19.31
N ALA A 197 -20.81 7.79 20.40
CA ALA A 197 -20.72 8.87 21.39
C ALA A 197 -20.19 10.18 20.77
N LYS A 198 -19.17 10.11 19.90
CA LYS A 198 -18.68 11.28 19.15
C LYS A 198 -19.74 11.86 18.23
N GLN A 199 -20.53 11.03 17.55
CA GLN A 199 -21.62 11.49 16.70
C GLN A 199 -22.72 12.17 17.53
N HIS A 200 -23.12 11.58 18.66
CA HIS A 200 -24.07 12.20 19.58
C HIS A 200 -23.57 13.53 20.13
N TYR A 201 -22.30 13.62 20.53
CA TYR A 201 -21.70 14.87 20.97
C TYR A 201 -21.70 15.93 19.87
N ARG A 202 -21.31 15.57 18.64
CA ARG A 202 -21.34 16.49 17.49
C ARG A 202 -22.76 17.00 17.21
N HIS A 203 -23.76 16.12 17.28
CA HIS A 203 -25.15 16.49 17.07
C HIS A 203 -25.65 17.45 18.15
N ILE A 204 -25.43 17.14 19.43
CA ILE A 204 -25.80 18.02 20.55
C ILE A 204 -25.05 19.35 20.46
N SER A 205 -23.75 19.33 20.13
CA SER A 205 -22.94 20.53 19.95
C SER A 205 -23.49 21.42 18.83
N SER A 206 -23.89 20.84 17.69
CA SER A 206 -24.55 21.60 16.62
C SER A 206 -25.88 22.22 17.07
N GLY A 207 -26.69 21.49 17.84
CA GLY A 207 -27.93 22.01 18.42
C GLY A 207 -27.66 23.15 19.43
N ILE A 208 -26.60 23.04 20.24
CA ILE A 208 -26.17 24.11 21.15
C ILE A 208 -25.74 25.36 20.39
N THR A 209 -24.99 25.22 19.29
CA THR A 209 -24.58 26.37 18.48
C THR A 209 -25.78 27.05 17.82
N GLU A 210 -26.75 26.27 17.33
CA GLU A 210 -27.99 26.80 16.76
C GLU A 210 -28.81 27.55 17.83
N LYS A 211 -28.96 26.98 19.03
CA LYS A 211 -29.66 27.64 20.15
C LYS A 211 -28.93 28.90 20.61
N SER A 212 -27.60 28.88 20.66
CA SER A 212 -26.80 30.06 20.95
C SER A 212 -27.02 31.15 19.90
N GLN A 213 -27.06 30.79 18.62
CA GLN A 213 -27.33 31.73 17.53
C GLN A 213 -28.75 32.33 17.63
N GLN A 214 -29.76 31.49 17.92
CA GLN A 214 -31.13 31.94 18.17
C GLN A 214 -31.19 32.92 19.35
N LEU A 215 -30.47 32.65 20.44
CA LEU A 215 -30.42 33.56 21.59
C LEU A 215 -29.75 34.89 21.25
N THR A 216 -28.65 34.88 20.47
CA THR A 216 -27.99 36.11 20.00
C THR A 216 -28.93 36.92 19.11
N GLN A 217 -29.67 36.27 18.22
CA GLN A 217 -30.68 36.92 17.38
C GLN A 217 -31.79 37.56 18.21
N ILE A 218 -32.41 36.82 19.14
CA ILE A 218 -33.46 37.36 20.02
C ILE A 218 -32.92 38.50 20.87
N THR A 219 -31.67 38.42 21.35
CA THR A 219 -31.03 39.51 22.10
C THR A 219 -30.86 40.75 21.23
N ALA A 220 -30.47 40.60 19.97
CA ALA A 220 -30.37 41.71 19.02
C ALA A 220 -31.74 42.34 18.72
N GLU A 221 -32.78 41.52 18.50
CA GLU A 221 -34.16 41.99 18.31
C GLU A 221 -34.67 42.74 19.56
N LEU A 222 -34.39 42.25 20.76
CA LEU A 222 -34.71 42.95 22.01
C LEU A 222 -33.95 44.28 22.16
N SER A 223 -32.68 44.33 21.78
CA SER A 223 -31.90 45.56 21.75
C SER A 223 -32.49 46.57 20.76
N GLN A 224 -32.92 46.13 19.58
CA GLN A 224 -33.58 46.96 18.59
C GLN A 224 -34.92 47.51 19.12
N ILE A 225 -35.78 46.66 19.68
CA ILE A 225 -37.06 47.09 20.26
C ILE A 225 -36.82 48.08 21.41
N LYS A 226 -35.76 47.87 22.21
CA LYS A 226 -35.38 48.80 23.27
C LYS A 226 -34.95 50.16 22.70
N GLU A 227 -34.17 50.18 21.62
CA GLU A 227 -33.77 51.42 20.94
C GLU A 227 -34.98 52.15 20.33
N GLU A 228 -35.88 51.43 19.66
CA GLU A 228 -37.13 51.99 19.13
C GLU A 228 -38.04 52.52 20.25
N MET A 229 -38.10 51.84 21.40
CA MET A 229 -38.83 52.30 22.58
C MET A 229 -38.19 53.55 23.19
N GLU A 230 -36.86 53.63 23.21
CA GLU A 230 -36.13 54.81 23.71
C GLU A 230 -36.29 55.99 22.76
N GLU A 231 -36.23 55.78 21.45
CA GLU A 231 -36.51 56.81 20.43
C GLU A 231 -37.97 57.29 20.52
N THR A 232 -38.93 56.37 20.61
CA THR A 232 -40.34 56.71 20.82
C THR A 232 -40.53 57.43 22.15
N GLY A 233 -39.85 56.99 23.21
CA GLY A 233 -39.86 57.63 24.51
C GLY A 233 -39.29 59.04 24.48
N GLN A 234 -38.19 59.27 23.75
CA GLN A 234 -37.62 60.59 23.52
C GLN A 234 -38.58 61.46 22.69
N ASN A 235 -39.17 60.94 21.62
CA ASN A 235 -40.15 61.66 20.79
C ASN A 235 -41.44 62.00 21.56
N VAL A 236 -41.91 61.12 22.46
CA VAL A 236 -43.09 61.37 23.32
C VAL A 236 -42.76 62.34 24.46
N THR A 237 -41.53 62.31 24.98
CA THR A 237 -41.08 63.21 26.05
C THR A 237 -40.64 64.57 25.51
N ASP A 238 -40.24 64.65 24.24
CA ASP A 238 -39.94 65.91 23.57
C ASP A 238 -41.24 66.71 23.40
N GLY A 239 -41.50 67.59 24.36
CA GLY A 239 -42.57 68.58 24.28
C GLY A 239 -42.31 69.64 23.19
N GLY A 240 -41.21 69.56 22.43
CA GLY A 240 -40.84 70.46 21.34
C GLY A 240 -41.96 70.72 20.32
N PRO A 241 -42.68 69.71 19.79
CA PRO A 241 -43.83 69.94 18.92
C PRO A 241 -44.96 70.71 19.62
N LEU A 242 -45.23 70.40 20.89
CA LEU A 242 -46.24 71.09 21.68
C LEU A 242 -45.86 72.56 21.93
N VAL A 243 -44.58 72.83 22.20
CA VAL A 243 -44.02 74.19 22.35
C VAL A 243 -44.07 74.95 21.02
N LYS A 244 -43.78 74.30 19.88
CA LYS A 244 -43.92 74.92 18.55
C LYS A 244 -45.37 75.31 18.24
N ILE A 245 -46.32 74.42 18.53
CA ILE A 245 -47.77 74.72 18.40
C ILE A 245 -48.14 75.89 19.31
N LYS A 246 -47.72 75.88 20.57
CA LYS A 246 -47.96 76.99 21.52
C LYS A 246 -47.41 78.31 20.98
N LYS A 247 -46.17 78.33 20.46
CA LYS A 247 -45.54 79.52 19.89
C LYS A 247 -46.29 80.05 18.65
N ALA A 248 -46.75 79.16 17.78
CA ALA A 248 -47.55 79.53 16.62
C ALA A 248 -48.90 80.13 17.03
N ILE A 249 -49.56 79.57 18.06
CA ILE A 249 -50.80 80.12 18.62
C ILE A 249 -50.55 81.52 19.20
N GLU A 250 -49.46 81.73 19.94
CA GLU A 250 -49.09 83.06 20.46
C GLU A 250 -48.83 84.07 19.34
N GLU A 251 -48.22 83.65 18.24
CA GLU A 251 -47.99 84.50 17.08
C GLU A 251 -49.28 84.87 16.36
N LEU A 252 -50.18 83.90 16.17
CA LEU A 252 -51.49 84.10 15.58
C LEU A 252 -52.34 85.06 16.44
N ASN A 253 -52.27 84.94 17.78
CA ASN A 253 -52.91 85.90 18.69
C ASN A 253 -52.33 87.33 18.55
N ARG A 254 -51.01 87.47 18.38
CA ARG A 254 -50.41 88.79 18.12
C ARG A 254 -50.89 89.38 16.79
N ASP A 255 -51.01 88.55 15.76
CA ASP A 255 -51.50 88.98 14.45
C ASP A 255 -52.99 89.35 14.48
N ILE A 256 -53.81 88.62 15.23
CA ILE A 256 -55.22 89.01 15.48
C ILE A 256 -55.28 90.41 16.11
N ILE A 257 -54.54 90.65 17.20
CA ILE A 257 -54.51 91.96 17.85
C ILE A 257 -54.04 93.06 16.88
N ARG A 258 -53.03 92.77 16.05
CA ARG A 258 -52.53 93.71 15.04
C ARG A 258 -53.58 94.04 13.99
N VAL A 259 -54.29 93.03 13.50
CA VAL A 259 -55.37 93.20 12.52
C VAL A 259 -56.52 93.99 13.14
N ASP A 260 -56.91 93.70 14.38
CA ASP A 260 -57.95 94.42 15.11
C ASP A 260 -57.63 95.91 15.27
N VAL A 261 -56.39 96.26 15.64
CA VAL A 261 -55.95 97.67 15.69
C VAL A 261 -56.03 98.32 14.31
N ARG A 262 -55.65 97.61 13.25
CA ARG A 262 -55.71 98.12 11.89
C ARG A 262 -57.15 98.32 11.42
N ILE A 263 -58.06 97.40 11.77
CA ILE A 263 -59.50 97.54 11.55
C ILE A 263 -60.01 98.79 12.29
N ALA A 264 -59.70 98.95 13.59
CA ALA A 264 -60.14 100.10 14.37
C ALA A 264 -59.65 101.45 13.80
N VAL A 265 -58.40 101.53 13.33
CA VAL A 265 -57.88 102.73 12.67
C VAL A 265 -58.61 102.98 11.35
N LEU A 266 -58.81 101.96 10.52
CA LEU A 266 -59.56 102.08 9.27
C LEU A 266 -61.00 102.50 9.50
N GLU A 267 -61.67 101.93 10.50
CA GLU A 267 -63.01 102.31 10.94
C GLU A 267 -63.04 103.76 11.39
N HIS A 268 -62.09 104.20 12.22
CA HIS A 268 -61.98 105.58 12.67
C HIS A 268 -61.72 106.56 11.51
N THR A 269 -60.78 106.26 10.60
CA THR A 269 -60.51 107.07 9.40
C THR A 269 -61.73 107.13 8.49
N LEU A 270 -62.44 106.01 8.30
CA LEU A 270 -63.68 105.96 7.54
C LEU A 270 -64.76 106.82 8.20
N MET A 271 -64.96 106.69 9.52
CA MET A 271 -65.91 107.51 10.27
C MET A 271 -65.57 109.00 10.18
N GLN A 272 -64.30 109.38 10.34
CA GLN A 272 -63.86 110.77 10.16
C GLN A 272 -64.11 111.26 8.74
N SER A 273 -63.84 110.45 7.71
CA SER A 273 -64.13 110.82 6.32
C SER A 273 -65.63 111.05 6.10
N LYS A 274 -66.49 110.19 6.68
CA LYS A 274 -67.96 110.33 6.58
C LYS A 274 -68.48 111.54 7.35
N VAL A 275 -67.89 111.87 8.50
CA VAL A 275 -68.22 113.10 9.24
C VAL A 275 -67.80 114.32 8.42
N ARG A 276 -66.60 114.31 7.86
CA ARG A 276 -66.09 115.39 7.00
C ARG A 276 -66.93 115.58 5.73
N GLU A 277 -67.31 114.50 5.03
CA GLU A 277 -68.24 114.57 3.89
C GLU A 277 -69.58 115.17 4.29
N LYS A 278 -70.07 114.89 5.51
CA LYS A 278 -71.31 115.46 6.02
C LYS A 278 -71.17 116.93 6.42
N GLU A 279 -70.01 117.33 6.95
CA GLU A 279 -69.67 118.73 7.22
C GLU A 279 -69.54 119.51 5.91
N GLU A 280 -68.80 118.99 4.92
CA GLU A 280 -68.68 119.56 3.57
C GLU A 280 -70.06 119.69 2.90
N ALA A 281 -70.93 118.67 2.99
CA ALA A 281 -72.30 118.75 2.48
C ALA A 281 -73.20 119.73 3.25
N ASN A 282 -72.93 119.97 4.54
CA ASN A 282 -73.64 120.97 5.33
C ASN A 282 -73.13 122.40 5.02
N ASP A 283 -71.84 122.56 4.80
CA ASP A 283 -71.22 123.82 4.38
C ASP A 283 -71.67 124.20 2.97
N GLU A 284 -71.73 123.24 2.03
CA GLU A 284 -72.34 123.46 0.71
C GLU A 284 -73.81 123.89 0.85
N LYS A 285 -74.59 123.25 1.73
CA LYS A 285 -75.96 123.67 2.03
C LYS A 285 -76.04 125.08 2.64
N ALA A 286 -75.09 125.46 3.49
CA ALA A 286 -75.02 126.80 4.07
C ALA A 286 -74.67 127.85 3.00
N ASP A 287 -73.77 127.54 2.07
CA ASP A 287 -73.44 128.38 0.91
C ASP A 287 -74.63 128.53 -0.05
N TYR A 288 -75.41 127.46 -0.28
CA TYR A 288 -76.66 127.55 -1.03
C TYR A 288 -77.68 128.46 -0.33
N LEU A 289 -77.84 128.35 0.99
CA LEU A 289 -78.76 129.21 1.76
C LEU A 289 -78.29 130.66 1.87
N LEU A 290 -76.98 130.93 1.84
CA LEU A 290 -76.43 132.28 1.77
C LEU A 290 -76.62 132.92 0.38
N ASN A 291 -76.45 132.15 -0.70
CA ASN A 291 -76.74 132.61 -2.06
C ASN A 291 -78.24 132.89 -2.28
N GLU A 292 -79.13 132.17 -1.58
CA GLU A 292 -80.59 132.38 -1.65
C GLU A 292 -81.05 133.63 -0.87
N LEU A 293 -80.24 134.12 0.08
CA LEU A 293 -80.45 135.39 0.80
C LEU A 293 -79.84 136.62 0.10
N GLU A 294 -79.03 136.43 -0.95
CA GLU A 294 -78.48 137.53 -1.77
C GLU A 294 -79.37 137.86 -3.00
N PHE A 295 -80.50 137.18 -3.18
CA PHE A 295 -81.39 137.35 -4.35
C PHE A 295 -82.87 137.67 -4.05
N ASP A 296 -83.24 138.05 -2.82
CA ASP A 296 -84.53 138.68 -2.47
C ASP A 296 -84.32 139.80 -1.43
#